data_AF-A0A8T3N6E4-F1
#
_entry.id   AF-A0A8T3N6E4-F1
#
_cell.length_a   1.000
_cell.length_b   1.000
_cell.length_c   1.000
_cell.angle_alpha   90.00
_cell.angle_beta   90.00
_cell.angle_gamma   90.00
#
_symmetry.space_group_name_H-M   'P 1'
#
loop_
_entity.id
_entity.type
_entity.pdbx_description
1 polymer ?
#
loop_
_entity_poly.entity_id
_entity_poly.type
_entity_poly.pdbx_seq_one_letter_code
_entity_poly.pdbx_strand_id
1 'polypeptide(L)'
;MALHPEFPKSPYSVLLPEHRWFPADETLRDIAYDKLLPPLVAKIRAEVRAWRDNHYEGASATSRALLRWWFDTEHLVEQADGSLAPFRYYFAQREAVETVIWLHDVRRVRDKFDLLRFDSSRNISVGMFDEDWPRYVLKMATGAGKTKVLSLLIAWCFYHKLYEPESPLARNFLLIAPNIIVLDRLRTDFDGLKIFFNDPILPENGYEGQTWQDDFQLTVHIQDDVRAVREIGNLFLTNIHRVFLGNVQEPSLEDDDLRDFSLEPFGPKPVGKTTDSGADLGEIVREIDELAVFNDEAHHIHDARLAWFKSIQDIHHRMLQKDGRLALQIDVTATPKHNDGAIFVQTVSDYPLVEAIHQNVVKHPVLPDSASRARVQSTRSQATTDHPRHRRRGKLHARRQDISQRRSAPGTV
;
A
#
# COMPACT_ATOMS: atom_id res chain seq x y z
N MET A 1 16.86 -5.13 -22.50
CA MET A 1 17.15 -5.52 -21.11
C MET A 1 17.09 -7.04 -21.07
N ALA A 2 18.21 -7.70 -20.83
CA ALA A 2 18.28 -9.15 -20.92
C ALA A 2 17.65 -9.75 -19.66
N LEU A 3 16.49 -10.38 -19.82
CA LEU A 3 16.04 -11.38 -18.86
C LEU A 3 16.93 -12.61 -19.01
N HIS A 4 17.06 -13.40 -17.94
CA HIS A 4 17.75 -14.68 -18.03
C HIS A 4 17.13 -15.54 -19.17
N PRO A 5 17.92 -16.22 -20.02
CA PRO A 5 17.41 -16.99 -21.14
C PRO A 5 16.36 -18.04 -20.75
N GLU A 6 16.48 -18.60 -19.54
CA GLU A 6 15.57 -19.59 -18.98
C GLU A 6 14.42 -18.99 -18.15
N PHE A 7 14.24 -17.66 -18.17
CA PHE A 7 13.14 -17.04 -17.43
C PHE A 7 11.79 -17.42 -18.06
N PRO A 8 10.89 -18.07 -17.30
CA PRO A 8 9.70 -18.69 -17.87
C PRO A 8 8.69 -17.63 -18.36
N LYS A 9 7.97 -17.97 -19.44
CA LYS A 9 6.89 -17.14 -20.01
C LYS A 9 5.57 -17.24 -19.25
N SER A 10 5.34 -18.35 -18.55
CA SER A 10 4.08 -18.54 -17.81
C SER A 10 4.17 -17.85 -16.45
N PRO A 11 3.20 -16.99 -16.08
CA PRO A 11 3.18 -16.32 -14.78
C PRO A 11 2.86 -17.25 -13.61
N TYR A 12 2.47 -18.50 -13.91
CA TYR A 12 2.18 -19.54 -12.93
C TYR A 12 3.38 -20.46 -12.67
N SER A 13 4.48 -20.28 -13.41
CA SER A 13 5.70 -21.07 -13.20
C SER A 13 6.46 -20.55 -12.00
N VAL A 14 7.02 -21.46 -11.20
CA VAL A 14 7.91 -21.12 -10.09
C VAL A 14 9.12 -20.39 -10.64
N LEU A 15 9.40 -19.20 -10.11
CA LEU A 15 10.56 -18.39 -10.51
C LEU A 15 11.73 -18.71 -9.59
N LEU A 16 12.85 -19.12 -10.20
CA LEU A 16 14.09 -19.39 -9.50
C LEU A 16 14.80 -18.06 -9.16
N PRO A 17 15.33 -17.90 -7.93
CA PRO A 17 16.08 -16.71 -7.51
C PRO A 17 17.18 -16.30 -8.50
N GLU A 18 17.93 -17.29 -8.98
CA GLU A 18 19.01 -17.16 -9.96
C GLU A 18 18.56 -16.63 -11.32
N HIS A 19 17.29 -16.82 -11.71
CA HIS A 19 16.76 -16.38 -13.00
C HIS A 19 16.09 -15.00 -12.93
N ARG A 20 15.90 -14.44 -11.73
CA ARG A 20 15.17 -13.18 -11.56
C ARG A 20 15.90 -12.01 -12.21
N TRP A 21 15.11 -11.07 -12.70
CA TRP A 21 15.62 -9.87 -13.34
C TRP A 21 16.33 -8.94 -12.36
N PHE A 22 17.36 -8.25 -12.84
CA PHE A 22 18.04 -7.17 -12.12
C PHE A 22 18.45 -6.06 -13.11
N PRO A 23 18.67 -4.81 -12.67
CA PRO A 23 18.87 -3.67 -13.56
C PRO A 23 20.32 -3.56 -14.07
N ALA A 24 20.87 -4.65 -14.60
CA ALA A 24 22.19 -4.68 -15.25
C ALA A 24 22.26 -5.78 -16.31
N ASP A 25 23.38 -5.85 -17.02
CA ASP A 25 23.67 -6.94 -17.95
C ASP A 25 23.85 -8.26 -17.20
N GLU A 26 23.38 -9.36 -17.77
CA GLU A 26 23.43 -10.69 -17.15
C GLU A 26 24.86 -11.10 -16.76
N THR A 27 25.87 -10.64 -17.49
CA THR A 27 27.30 -10.83 -17.17
C THR A 27 27.73 -10.25 -15.83
N LEU A 28 26.94 -9.34 -15.25
CA LEU A 28 27.24 -8.67 -13.98
C LEU A 28 26.52 -9.30 -12.77
N ARG A 29 25.78 -10.41 -12.96
CA ARG A 29 24.94 -11.01 -11.90
C ARG A 29 25.76 -11.33 -10.65
N ASP A 30 26.86 -12.07 -10.81
CA ASP A 30 27.69 -12.54 -9.68
C ASP A 30 28.31 -11.40 -8.85
N ILE A 31 28.41 -10.19 -9.42
CA ILE A 31 29.13 -9.05 -8.82
C ILE A 31 28.16 -7.97 -8.31
N ALA A 32 27.01 -7.80 -8.98
CA ALA A 32 26.15 -6.64 -8.81
C ALA A 32 24.70 -6.96 -8.42
N TYR A 33 24.25 -8.21 -8.46
CA TYR A 33 22.85 -8.56 -8.20
C TYR A 33 22.35 -8.03 -6.84
N ASP A 34 23.07 -8.34 -5.76
CA ASP A 34 22.71 -7.91 -4.40
C ASP A 34 22.85 -6.40 -4.15
N LYS A 35 23.61 -5.71 -5.01
CA LYS A 35 23.84 -4.25 -4.89
C LYS A 35 22.80 -3.43 -5.64
N LEU A 36 22.10 -4.04 -6.60
CA LEU A 36 21.19 -3.37 -7.51
C LEU A 36 19.71 -3.66 -7.23
N LEU A 37 19.44 -4.68 -6.43
CA LEU A 37 18.11 -4.99 -5.92
C LEU A 37 17.83 -4.27 -4.60
N PRO A 38 16.55 -4.21 -4.18
CA PRO A 38 16.25 -3.80 -2.82
C PRO A 38 16.99 -4.72 -1.84
N PRO A 39 17.62 -4.16 -0.80
CA PRO A 39 18.76 -4.79 -0.14
C PRO A 39 18.41 -6.02 0.72
N LEU A 40 17.13 -6.27 0.98
CA LEU A 40 16.65 -7.46 1.70
C LEU A 40 16.18 -8.58 0.75
N VAL A 41 15.81 -8.24 -0.49
CA VAL A 41 15.04 -9.13 -1.38
C VAL A 41 15.83 -10.37 -1.78
N ALA A 42 17.11 -10.23 -2.13
CA ALA A 42 17.90 -11.34 -2.65
C ALA A 42 18.01 -12.48 -1.64
N LYS A 43 18.40 -12.15 -0.40
CA LYS A 43 18.54 -13.13 0.69
C LYS A 43 17.20 -13.71 1.11
N ILE A 44 16.18 -12.87 1.30
CA ILE A 44 14.83 -13.34 1.67
C ILE A 44 14.30 -14.32 0.62
N ARG A 45 14.40 -13.98 -0.66
CA ARG A 45 13.93 -14.85 -1.75
C ARG A 45 14.59 -16.22 -1.75
N ALA A 46 15.90 -16.27 -1.54
CA ALA A 46 16.64 -17.53 -1.48
C ALA A 46 16.17 -18.40 -0.29
N GLU A 47 16.01 -17.79 0.88
CA GLU A 47 15.55 -18.50 2.09
C GLU A 47 14.07 -18.92 1.99
N VAL A 48 13.20 -18.10 1.41
CA VAL A 48 11.78 -18.43 1.16
C VAL A 48 11.65 -19.59 0.18
N ARG A 49 12.48 -19.64 -0.89
CA ARG A 49 12.53 -20.80 -1.79
C ARG A 49 12.90 -22.06 -1.01
N ALA A 50 13.99 -22.04 -0.25
CA ALA A 50 14.42 -23.20 0.52
C ALA A 50 13.35 -23.66 1.51
N TRP A 51 12.67 -22.72 2.17
CA TRP A 51 11.57 -23.00 3.08
C TRP A 51 10.35 -23.63 2.39
N ARG A 52 9.97 -23.14 1.21
CA ARG A 52 8.91 -23.74 0.39
C ARG A 52 9.29 -25.15 -0.07
N ASP A 53 10.52 -25.34 -0.53
CA ASP A 53 11.03 -26.64 -0.98
C ASP A 53 11.08 -27.66 0.18
N ASN A 54 11.23 -27.19 1.41
CA ASN A 54 11.11 -27.97 2.65
C ASN A 54 9.68 -28.04 3.21
N HIS A 55 8.66 -27.88 2.35
CA HIS A 55 7.24 -28.02 2.71
C HIS A 55 6.79 -27.13 3.88
N TYR A 56 7.28 -25.89 3.92
CA TYR A 56 6.91 -24.88 4.90
C TYR A 56 7.27 -25.24 6.36
N GLU A 57 8.39 -25.92 6.56
CA GLU A 57 8.90 -26.29 7.88
C GLU A 57 8.99 -25.09 8.85
N GLY A 58 8.58 -25.29 10.10
CA GLY A 58 8.66 -24.28 11.16
C GLY A 58 7.52 -23.25 11.18
N ALA A 59 6.63 -23.23 10.20
CA ALA A 59 5.42 -22.41 10.25
C ALA A 59 4.33 -23.04 11.14
N SER A 60 3.44 -22.19 11.66
CA SER A 60 2.30 -22.60 12.45
C SER A 60 1.38 -23.56 11.69
N ALA A 61 0.52 -24.28 12.42
CA ALA A 61 -0.44 -25.19 11.77
C ALA A 61 -1.35 -24.41 10.82
N THR A 62 -1.83 -23.24 11.27
CA THR A 62 -2.68 -22.35 10.49
C THR A 62 -2.00 -21.85 9.22
N SER A 63 -0.75 -21.35 9.32
CA SER A 63 0.00 -20.88 8.14
C SER A 63 0.22 -21.99 7.12
N ARG A 64 0.59 -23.21 7.57
CA ARG A 64 0.81 -24.35 6.66
C ARG A 64 -0.50 -24.81 6.00
N ALA A 65 -1.60 -24.83 6.74
CA ALA A 65 -2.92 -25.16 6.21
C ALA A 65 -3.33 -24.17 5.10
N LEU A 66 -3.24 -22.87 5.36
CA LEU A 66 -3.59 -21.84 4.37
C LEU A 66 -2.69 -21.86 3.14
N LEU A 67 -1.37 -22.02 3.31
CA LEU A 67 -0.43 -22.10 2.17
C LEU A 67 -0.71 -23.31 1.27
N ARG A 68 -0.98 -24.48 1.86
CA ARG A 68 -1.35 -25.69 1.12
C ARG A 68 -2.69 -25.54 0.43
N TRP A 69 -3.67 -24.94 1.11
CA TRP A 69 -4.94 -24.61 0.52
C TRP A 69 -4.73 -23.71 -0.71
N TRP A 70 -4.07 -22.57 -0.58
CA TRP A 70 -3.95 -21.61 -1.69
C TRP A 70 -3.09 -22.08 -2.87
N PHE A 71 -2.01 -22.82 -2.61
CA PHE A 71 -0.95 -23.03 -3.61
C PHE A 71 -0.71 -24.47 -4.03
N ASP A 72 -1.19 -25.43 -3.25
CA ASP A 72 -0.99 -26.86 -3.52
C ASP A 72 -2.32 -27.60 -3.77
N THR A 73 -3.47 -27.01 -3.42
CA THR A 73 -4.81 -27.55 -3.68
C THR A 73 -5.36 -27.02 -5.01
N GLU A 74 -6.01 -27.88 -5.79
CA GLU A 74 -6.70 -27.47 -7.01
C GLU A 74 -8.05 -26.84 -6.68
N HIS A 75 -8.30 -25.65 -7.23
CA HIS A 75 -9.54 -24.92 -7.06
C HIS A 75 -10.25 -24.78 -8.39
N LEU A 76 -11.54 -25.12 -8.43
CA LEU A 76 -12.38 -24.93 -9.61
C LEU A 76 -13.31 -23.75 -9.39
N VAL A 77 -13.29 -22.78 -10.31
CA VAL A 77 -14.15 -21.59 -10.25
C VAL A 77 -15.05 -21.57 -11.47
N GLU A 78 -16.33 -21.33 -11.22
CA GLU A 78 -17.35 -21.16 -12.25
C GLU A 78 -17.09 -19.90 -13.08
N GLN A 79 -17.03 -20.07 -14.40
CA GLN A 79 -16.85 -19.01 -15.36
C GLN A 79 -18.21 -18.41 -15.76
N ALA A 80 -18.18 -17.27 -16.46
CA ALA A 80 -19.39 -16.58 -16.90
C ALA A 80 -20.28 -17.42 -17.85
N ASP A 81 -19.72 -18.46 -18.48
CA ASP A 81 -20.44 -19.41 -19.34
C ASP A 81 -20.93 -20.67 -18.60
N GLY A 82 -20.77 -20.72 -17.28
CA GLY A 82 -21.14 -21.86 -16.42
C GLY A 82 -20.13 -23.01 -16.44
N SER A 83 -19.00 -22.88 -17.15
CA SER A 83 -17.94 -23.88 -17.13
C SER A 83 -17.08 -23.77 -15.87
N LEU A 84 -16.53 -24.90 -15.41
CA LEU A 84 -15.54 -24.90 -14.32
C LEU A 84 -14.14 -24.82 -14.91
N ALA A 85 -13.35 -23.85 -14.46
CA ALA A 85 -11.95 -23.72 -14.84
C ALA A 85 -11.03 -23.76 -13.61
N PRO A 86 -9.82 -24.34 -13.74
CA PRO A 86 -8.86 -24.34 -12.64
C PRO A 86 -8.37 -22.92 -12.36
N PHE A 87 -8.58 -22.48 -11.13
CA PHE A 87 -8.06 -21.22 -10.62
C PHE A 87 -6.63 -21.40 -10.11
N ARG A 88 -5.76 -20.45 -10.44
CA ARG A 88 -4.37 -20.43 -9.98
C ARG A 88 -3.94 -19.01 -9.66
N TYR A 89 -3.25 -18.83 -8.54
CA TYR A 89 -2.54 -17.59 -8.26
C TYR A 89 -1.26 -17.50 -9.11
N TYR A 90 -0.89 -16.28 -9.52
CA TYR A 90 0.42 -16.06 -10.13
C TYR A 90 1.53 -16.35 -9.12
N PHE A 91 2.68 -16.82 -9.61
CA PHE A 91 3.81 -17.09 -8.73
C PHE A 91 4.27 -15.84 -7.97
N ALA A 92 4.20 -14.67 -8.59
CA ALA A 92 4.49 -13.41 -7.92
C ALA A 92 3.57 -13.12 -6.72
N GLN A 93 2.31 -13.56 -6.78
CA GLN A 93 1.36 -13.44 -5.65
C GLN A 93 1.72 -14.45 -4.56
N ARG A 94 2.04 -15.71 -4.94
CA ARG A 94 2.53 -16.74 -4.03
C ARG A 94 3.80 -16.30 -3.30
N GLU A 95 4.83 -15.88 -4.02
CA GLU A 95 6.12 -15.43 -3.46
C GLU A 95 5.92 -14.26 -2.47
N ALA A 96 5.04 -13.31 -2.79
CA ALA A 96 4.73 -12.18 -1.91
C ALA A 96 4.07 -12.63 -0.60
N VAL A 97 3.07 -13.51 -0.67
CA VAL A 97 2.38 -14.07 0.51
C VAL A 97 3.33 -14.93 1.34
N GLU A 98 4.05 -15.86 0.70
CA GLU A 98 5.05 -16.71 1.34
C GLU A 98 6.12 -15.88 2.07
N THR A 99 6.56 -14.78 1.47
CA THR A 99 7.56 -13.89 2.07
C THR A 99 7.07 -13.28 3.39
N VAL A 100 5.86 -12.74 3.42
CA VAL A 100 5.30 -12.12 4.64
C VAL A 100 5.09 -13.17 5.72
N ILE A 101 4.50 -14.32 5.38
CA ILE A 101 4.27 -15.41 6.33
C ILE A 101 5.61 -15.93 6.87
N TRP A 102 6.59 -16.17 6.02
CA TRP A 102 7.90 -16.65 6.43
C TRP A 102 8.62 -15.66 7.36
N LEU A 103 8.62 -14.36 7.03
CA LEU A 103 9.26 -13.34 7.88
C LEU A 103 8.59 -13.28 9.25
N HIS A 104 7.27 -13.27 9.29
CA HIS A 104 6.54 -12.98 10.50
C HIS A 104 6.24 -14.22 11.37
N ASP A 105 5.81 -15.32 10.78
CA ASP A 105 5.49 -16.56 11.50
C ASP A 105 6.77 -17.35 11.83
N VAL A 106 7.59 -17.61 10.81
CA VAL A 106 8.76 -18.50 10.94
C VAL A 106 9.97 -17.77 11.52
N ARG A 107 10.34 -16.64 10.92
CA ARG A 107 11.53 -15.86 11.33
C ARG A 107 11.27 -14.90 12.48
N ARG A 108 10.00 -14.77 12.88
CA ARG A 108 9.55 -13.94 14.00
C ARG A 108 10.09 -12.52 13.94
N VAL A 109 10.09 -11.94 12.74
CA VAL A 109 10.45 -10.53 12.56
C VAL A 109 9.39 -9.67 13.24
N ARG A 110 9.82 -8.87 14.23
CA ARG A 110 8.95 -7.97 15.00
C ARG A 110 9.38 -6.52 14.90
N ASP A 111 10.55 -6.22 14.36
CA ASP A 111 11.01 -4.84 14.21
C ASP A 111 12.08 -4.72 13.11
N LYS A 112 12.60 -3.51 12.96
CA LYS A 112 13.69 -3.19 12.04
C LYS A 112 15.01 -3.91 12.34
N PHE A 113 15.31 -4.23 13.60
CA PHE A 113 16.52 -4.96 13.96
C PHE A 113 16.46 -6.40 13.48
N ASP A 114 15.28 -7.02 13.52
CA ASP A 114 15.06 -8.34 12.96
C ASP A 114 15.17 -8.35 11.43
N LEU A 115 14.62 -7.33 10.76
CA LEU A 115 14.73 -7.18 9.30
C LEU A 115 16.18 -7.03 8.82
N LEU A 116 17.01 -6.29 9.56
CA LEU A 116 18.42 -6.08 9.21
C LEU A 116 19.23 -7.38 9.10
N ARG A 117 18.78 -8.48 9.71
CA ARG A 117 19.42 -9.80 9.58
C ARG A 117 19.43 -10.30 8.13
N PHE A 118 18.59 -9.74 7.28
CA PHE A 118 18.44 -10.11 5.87
C PHE A 118 19.13 -9.17 4.89
N ASP A 119 19.85 -8.14 5.37
CA ASP A 119 20.61 -7.24 4.50
C ASP A 119 21.77 -7.99 3.80
N SER A 120 21.65 -8.19 2.49
CA SER A 120 22.72 -8.76 1.65
C SER A 120 23.74 -7.70 1.22
N SER A 121 23.32 -6.43 1.17
CA SER A 121 24.13 -5.31 0.68
C SER A 121 25.15 -4.80 1.70
N ARG A 122 24.89 -5.02 3.00
CA ARG A 122 25.62 -4.45 4.16
C ARG A 122 25.65 -2.92 4.18
N ASN A 123 24.72 -2.28 3.47
CA ASN A 123 24.64 -0.83 3.33
C ASN A 123 23.44 -0.25 4.08
N ILE A 124 22.62 -1.07 4.73
CA ILE A 124 21.48 -0.59 5.50
C ILE A 124 21.90 -0.29 6.94
N SER A 125 21.37 0.81 7.49
CA SER A 125 21.49 1.13 8.91
C SER A 125 20.11 1.27 9.55
N VAL A 126 20.04 1.12 10.87
CA VAL A 126 18.79 1.24 11.65
C VAL A 126 18.09 2.58 11.40
N GLY A 127 18.85 3.66 11.21
CA GLY A 127 18.31 5.01 10.96
C GLY A 127 17.64 5.19 9.60
N MET A 128 17.67 4.17 8.72
CA MET A 128 16.94 4.18 7.44
C MET A 128 15.49 3.66 7.59
N PHE A 129 15.13 3.18 8.78
CA PHE A 129 13.77 2.75 9.13
C PHE A 129 13.16 3.74 10.10
N ASP A 130 12.20 4.52 9.61
CA ASP A 130 11.50 5.51 10.41
C ASP A 130 10.49 4.87 11.38
N GLU A 131 9.97 3.69 11.03
CA GLU A 131 9.00 2.97 11.85
C GLU A 131 9.63 2.14 12.98
N ASP A 132 8.84 1.92 14.04
CA ASP A 132 9.17 1.05 15.17
C ASP A 132 8.24 -0.18 15.25
N TRP A 133 7.40 -0.39 14.23
CA TRP A 133 6.52 -1.55 14.08
C TRP A 133 6.93 -2.41 12.86
N PRO A 134 6.46 -3.66 12.73
CA PRO A 134 6.79 -4.51 11.59
C PRO A 134 6.15 -3.94 10.33
N ARG A 135 6.96 -3.50 9.37
CA ARG A 135 6.51 -3.00 8.07
C ARG A 135 7.16 -3.78 6.94
N TYR A 136 6.34 -4.34 6.06
CA TYR A 136 6.79 -5.10 4.90
C TYR A 136 6.29 -4.43 3.61
N VAL A 137 7.22 -4.10 2.72
CA VAL A 137 6.90 -3.55 1.40
C VAL A 137 7.00 -4.64 0.34
N LEU A 138 5.92 -4.83 -0.41
CA LEU A 138 5.78 -5.79 -1.50
C LEU A 138 5.75 -5.02 -2.82
N LYS A 139 6.87 -5.05 -3.54
CA LYS A 139 6.96 -4.43 -4.86
C LYS A 139 6.38 -5.38 -5.90
N MET A 140 5.32 -4.96 -6.58
CA MET A 140 4.66 -5.75 -7.63
C MET A 140 4.28 -4.86 -8.80
N ALA A 141 4.40 -5.32 -10.04
CA ALA A 141 3.92 -4.56 -11.20
C ALA A 141 2.41 -4.21 -11.08
N THR A 142 2.01 -3.06 -11.60
CA THR A 142 0.58 -2.67 -11.67
C THR A 142 -0.19 -3.68 -12.51
N GLY A 143 -1.29 -4.23 -11.97
CA GLY A 143 -2.05 -5.30 -12.63
C GLY A 143 -1.61 -6.72 -12.26
N ALA A 144 -0.55 -6.89 -11.47
CA ALA A 144 -0.12 -8.21 -10.99
C ALA A 144 -1.02 -8.82 -9.89
N GLY A 145 -2.16 -8.18 -9.57
CA GLY A 145 -3.12 -8.66 -8.58
C GLY A 145 -2.75 -8.36 -7.13
N LYS A 146 -2.33 -7.11 -6.84
CA LYS A 146 -2.04 -6.63 -5.47
C LYS A 146 -3.20 -6.90 -4.50
N THR A 147 -4.42 -6.62 -4.93
CA THR A 147 -5.62 -6.83 -4.11
C THR A 147 -5.77 -8.28 -3.64
N LYS A 148 -5.46 -9.26 -4.51
CA LYS A 148 -5.50 -10.69 -4.14
C LYS A 148 -4.45 -11.03 -3.08
N VAL A 149 -3.27 -10.42 -3.14
CA VAL A 149 -2.24 -10.59 -2.10
C VAL A 149 -2.72 -10.01 -0.77
N LEU A 150 -3.32 -8.82 -0.78
CA LEU A 150 -3.87 -8.20 0.43
C LEU A 150 -4.97 -9.05 1.04
N SER A 151 -5.91 -9.59 0.26
CA SER A 151 -6.99 -10.42 0.78
C SER A 151 -6.49 -11.75 1.37
N LEU A 152 -5.51 -12.40 0.75
CA LEU A 152 -4.85 -13.59 1.31
C LEU A 152 -4.18 -13.28 2.66
N LEU A 153 -3.45 -12.16 2.75
CA LEU A 153 -2.77 -11.77 3.99
C LEU A 153 -3.73 -11.31 5.09
N ILE A 154 -4.86 -10.68 4.74
CA ILE A 154 -5.94 -10.38 5.69
C ILE A 154 -6.54 -11.66 6.26
N ALA A 155 -6.86 -12.64 5.41
CA ALA A 155 -7.38 -13.93 5.85
C ALA A 155 -6.36 -14.66 6.75
N TRP A 156 -5.08 -14.67 6.37
CA TRP A 156 -4.03 -15.23 7.22
C TRP A 156 -3.92 -14.54 8.58
N CYS A 157 -3.91 -13.20 8.64
CA CYS A 157 -3.89 -12.48 9.92
C CYS A 157 -5.07 -12.88 10.82
N PHE A 158 -6.26 -12.95 10.24
CA PHE A 158 -7.48 -13.30 10.97
C PHE A 158 -7.40 -14.69 11.57
N TYR A 159 -7.15 -15.72 10.75
CA TYR A 159 -7.14 -17.10 11.23
C TYR A 159 -5.94 -17.40 12.11
N HIS A 160 -4.77 -16.84 11.81
CA HIS A 160 -3.60 -17.05 12.65
C HIS A 160 -3.84 -16.48 14.05
N LYS A 161 -4.50 -15.32 14.18
CA LYS A 161 -4.91 -14.80 15.49
C LYS A 161 -6.02 -15.62 16.14
N LEU A 162 -6.93 -16.20 15.35
CA LEU A 162 -8.03 -17.00 15.87
C LEU A 162 -7.59 -18.38 16.40
N TYR A 163 -6.73 -19.07 15.66
CA TYR A 163 -6.40 -20.48 15.90
C TYR A 163 -5.06 -20.69 16.61
N GLU A 164 -4.13 -19.72 16.58
CA GLU A 164 -2.84 -19.83 17.26
C GLU A 164 -2.84 -18.98 18.55
N PRO A 165 -2.79 -19.60 19.76
CA PRO A 165 -2.99 -18.89 21.03
C PRO A 165 -2.04 -17.70 21.27
N GLU A 166 -0.78 -17.84 20.87
CA GLU A 166 0.29 -16.85 21.09
C GLU A 166 0.50 -15.94 19.86
N SER A 167 -0.50 -15.85 18.98
CA SER A 167 -0.41 -15.05 17.78
C SER A 167 -0.35 -13.54 18.09
N PRO A 168 0.68 -12.83 17.62
CA PRO A 168 0.74 -11.36 17.74
C PRO A 168 -0.01 -10.66 16.60
N LEU A 169 -0.75 -11.39 15.76
CA LEU A 169 -1.55 -10.83 14.68
C LEU A 169 -2.89 -10.28 15.20
N ALA A 170 -3.70 -9.74 14.30
CA ALA A 170 -4.95 -9.05 14.62
C ALA A 170 -6.12 -9.59 13.79
N ARG A 171 -7.35 -9.39 14.29
CA ARG A 171 -8.60 -9.64 13.56
C ARG A 171 -9.35 -8.34 13.21
N ASN A 172 -8.75 -7.19 13.48
CA ASN A 172 -9.20 -5.91 12.93
C ASN A 172 -8.16 -5.36 11.96
N PHE A 173 -8.66 -4.75 10.89
CA PHE A 173 -7.87 -4.41 9.72
C PHE A 173 -8.19 -3.01 9.24
N LEU A 174 -7.16 -2.24 8.95
CA LEU A 174 -7.27 -0.95 8.27
C LEU A 174 -6.69 -1.06 6.87
N LEU A 175 -7.54 -0.99 5.84
CA LEU A 175 -7.15 -0.99 4.44
C LEU A 175 -7.24 0.43 3.87
N ILE A 176 -6.10 1.02 3.56
CA ILE A 176 -5.98 2.42 3.14
C ILE A 176 -5.68 2.52 1.65
N ALA A 177 -6.46 3.35 0.96
CA ALA A 177 -6.22 3.80 -0.40
C ALA A 177 -5.67 5.24 -0.43
N PRO A 178 -4.81 5.59 -1.41
CA PRO A 178 -4.28 6.95 -1.54
C PRO A 178 -5.31 7.97 -2.04
N ASN A 179 -6.30 7.51 -2.82
CA ASN A 179 -7.29 8.37 -3.46
C ASN A 179 -8.61 7.60 -3.67
N ILE A 180 -9.66 8.33 -4.04
CA ILE A 180 -11.00 7.76 -4.23
C ILE A 180 -11.04 6.73 -5.36
N ILE A 181 -10.27 6.91 -6.43
CA ILE A 181 -10.28 5.98 -7.58
C ILE A 181 -9.79 4.59 -7.15
N VAL A 182 -8.70 4.54 -6.38
CA VAL A 182 -8.19 3.28 -5.82
C VAL A 182 -9.18 2.72 -4.79
N LEU A 183 -9.76 3.58 -3.96
CA LEU A 183 -10.77 3.18 -2.97
C LEU A 183 -11.99 2.51 -3.62
N ASP A 184 -12.53 3.07 -4.70
CA ASP A 184 -13.70 2.53 -5.40
C ASP A 184 -13.41 1.15 -6.03
N ARG A 185 -12.18 0.95 -6.52
CA ARG A 185 -11.71 -0.37 -6.97
C ARG A 185 -11.69 -1.36 -5.82
N LEU A 186 -11.03 -1.01 -4.71
CA LEU A 186 -10.97 -1.88 -3.53
C LEU A 186 -12.37 -2.17 -2.99
N ARG A 187 -13.27 -1.18 -2.99
CA ARG A 187 -14.65 -1.36 -2.58
C ARG A 187 -15.36 -2.40 -3.46
N THR A 188 -15.15 -2.35 -4.77
CA THR A 188 -15.75 -3.34 -5.68
C THR A 188 -15.37 -4.78 -5.32
N ASP A 189 -14.13 -4.98 -4.87
CA ASP A 189 -13.60 -6.29 -4.49
C ASP A 189 -14.02 -6.71 -3.06
N PHE A 190 -13.95 -5.80 -2.08
CA PHE A 190 -14.13 -6.10 -0.66
C PHE A 190 -15.56 -5.91 -0.14
N ASP A 191 -16.42 -5.13 -0.82
CA ASP A 191 -17.79 -4.89 -0.37
C ASP A 191 -18.59 -6.21 -0.31
N GLY A 192 -19.23 -6.46 0.82
CA GLY A 192 -19.89 -7.73 1.11
C GLY A 192 -18.94 -8.93 1.20
N LEU A 193 -17.64 -8.71 1.45
CA LEU A 193 -16.60 -9.75 1.51
C LEU A 193 -16.43 -10.58 0.22
N LYS A 194 -16.92 -10.07 -0.93
CA LYS A 194 -16.97 -10.82 -2.19
C LYS A 194 -15.67 -11.49 -2.56
N ILE A 195 -14.54 -10.79 -2.49
CA ILE A 195 -13.23 -11.36 -2.84
C ILE A 195 -12.88 -12.60 -2.01
N PHE A 196 -13.27 -12.67 -0.73
CA PHE A 196 -12.95 -13.80 0.15
C PHE A 196 -13.72 -15.08 -0.22
N PHE A 197 -14.93 -14.94 -0.78
CA PHE A 197 -15.79 -16.08 -1.14
C PHE A 197 -15.75 -16.41 -2.65
N ASN A 198 -15.47 -15.42 -3.51
CA ASN A 198 -15.39 -15.63 -4.95
C ASN A 198 -14.06 -16.24 -5.39
N ASP A 199 -12.98 -15.84 -4.73
CA ASP A 199 -11.67 -16.49 -4.89
C ASP A 199 -11.54 -17.60 -3.83
N PRO A 200 -10.72 -18.64 -4.07
CA PRO A 200 -10.49 -19.71 -3.11
C PRO A 200 -9.59 -19.28 -1.93
N ILE A 201 -9.93 -18.19 -1.26
CA ILE A 201 -9.19 -17.62 -0.14
C ILE A 201 -9.54 -18.34 1.16
N LEU A 202 -10.82 -18.60 1.39
CA LEU A 202 -11.28 -19.28 2.60
C LEU A 202 -11.38 -20.79 2.32
N PRO A 203 -10.70 -21.65 3.11
CA PRO A 203 -10.91 -23.08 3.03
C PRO A 203 -12.36 -23.48 3.35
N GLU A 204 -12.76 -24.67 2.92
CA GLU A 204 -14.06 -25.25 3.31
C GLU A 204 -14.09 -25.61 4.81
N ASN A 205 -15.27 -25.58 5.41
CA ASN A 205 -15.46 -26.06 6.78
C ASN A 205 -15.10 -27.56 6.85
N GLY A 206 -14.29 -27.92 7.84
CA GLY A 206 -13.73 -29.27 8.02
C GLY A 206 -12.32 -29.44 7.46
N TYR A 207 -11.82 -28.53 6.62
CA TYR A 207 -10.43 -28.56 6.15
C TYR A 207 -9.46 -28.45 7.35
N GLU A 208 -8.54 -29.39 7.48
CA GLU A 208 -7.61 -29.48 8.63
C GLU A 208 -8.32 -29.42 10.01
N GLY A 209 -9.59 -29.85 10.07
CA GLY A 209 -10.38 -29.94 11.30
C GLY A 209 -10.95 -28.60 11.83
N GLN A 210 -10.89 -27.52 11.04
CA GLN A 210 -11.37 -26.19 11.44
C GLN A 210 -12.63 -25.75 10.68
N THR A 211 -13.37 -24.78 11.22
CA THR A 211 -14.60 -24.22 10.65
C THR A 211 -14.37 -22.89 9.93
N TRP A 212 -13.45 -22.90 8.96
CA TRP A 212 -12.94 -21.70 8.30
C TRP A 212 -14.00 -20.69 7.84
N GLN A 213 -14.99 -21.09 7.02
CA GLN A 213 -15.96 -20.16 6.45
C GLN A 213 -16.90 -19.60 7.52
N ASP A 214 -17.33 -20.44 8.46
CA ASP A 214 -18.24 -20.03 9.53
C ASP A 214 -17.55 -19.11 10.54
N ASP A 215 -16.27 -19.37 10.83
CA ASP A 215 -15.46 -18.57 11.73
C ASP A 215 -15.10 -17.19 11.15
N PHE A 216 -15.16 -17.03 9.82
CA PHE A 216 -14.78 -15.78 9.13
C PHE A 216 -15.85 -14.68 9.23
N GLN A 217 -15.99 -14.13 10.43
CA GLN A 217 -17.01 -13.12 10.75
C GLN A 217 -16.45 -11.69 10.65
N LEU A 218 -16.10 -11.25 9.44
CA LEU A 218 -15.68 -9.87 9.17
C LEU A 218 -16.86 -8.95 8.84
N THR A 219 -16.82 -7.72 9.36
CA THR A 219 -17.71 -6.62 8.95
C THR A 219 -16.89 -5.58 8.22
N VAL A 220 -17.27 -5.25 6.98
CA VAL A 220 -16.61 -4.21 6.20
C VAL A 220 -17.25 -2.86 6.51
N HIS A 221 -16.45 -1.91 6.97
CA HIS A 221 -16.83 -0.54 7.22
C HIS A 221 -16.20 0.31 6.12
N ILE A 222 -17.04 0.99 5.33
CA ILE A 222 -16.58 1.78 4.20
C ILE A 222 -16.71 3.24 4.59
N GLN A 223 -15.58 3.95 4.65
CA GLN A 223 -15.60 5.40 4.84
C GLN A 223 -16.37 5.81 6.11
N ASP A 224 -17.43 6.62 6.02
CA ASP A 224 -18.24 7.07 7.19
C ASP A 224 -19.41 6.11 7.50
N ASP A 225 -19.63 5.08 6.68
CA ASP A 225 -20.59 4.01 6.98
C ASP A 225 -19.99 3.02 7.96
N VAL A 226 -19.60 3.55 9.13
CA VAL A 226 -19.11 2.77 10.24
C VAL A 226 -20.32 2.23 10.99
N ARG A 227 -20.69 0.99 10.66
CA ARG A 227 -21.63 0.18 11.44
C ARG A 227 -21.14 0.00 12.88
N ALA A 228 -21.97 -0.60 13.74
CA ALA A 228 -21.57 -0.98 15.09
C ALA A 228 -20.22 -1.74 15.08
N VAL A 229 -19.18 -1.09 15.59
CA VAL A 229 -17.82 -1.62 15.64
C VAL A 229 -17.79 -2.71 16.69
N ARG A 230 -17.34 -3.89 16.28
CA ARG A 230 -17.17 -5.04 17.18
C ARG A 230 -15.81 -4.96 17.86
N GLU A 231 -15.60 -5.74 18.92
CA GLU A 231 -14.27 -5.89 19.51
C GLU A 231 -13.28 -6.50 18.51
N ILE A 232 -13.73 -7.48 17.74
CA ILE A 232 -12.96 -8.16 16.69
C ILE A 232 -13.77 -8.31 15.40
N GLY A 233 -13.06 -8.49 14.30
CA GLY A 233 -13.66 -8.80 13.01
C GLY A 233 -14.11 -7.57 12.22
N ASN A 234 -13.38 -6.45 12.32
CA ASN A 234 -13.69 -5.24 11.56
C ASN A 234 -12.66 -5.03 10.44
N LEU A 235 -13.13 -4.74 9.22
CA LEU A 235 -12.31 -4.31 8.09
C LEU A 235 -12.69 -2.90 7.69
N PHE A 236 -11.87 -1.92 8.07
CA PHE A 236 -12.05 -0.51 7.72
C PHE A 236 -11.41 -0.24 6.36
N LEU A 237 -12.25 -0.01 5.35
CA LEU A 237 -11.82 0.37 4.01
C LEU A 237 -12.01 1.88 3.82
N THR A 238 -10.89 2.59 3.67
CA THR A 238 -10.92 4.05 3.64
C THR A 238 -9.84 4.66 2.77
N ASN A 239 -9.96 5.96 2.51
CA ASN A 239 -8.87 6.72 1.92
C ASN A 239 -8.09 7.44 3.01
N ILE A 240 -6.87 7.83 2.63
CA ILE A 240 -5.93 8.43 3.55
C ILE A 240 -6.45 9.74 4.18
N HIS A 241 -7.14 10.57 3.40
CA HIS A 241 -7.75 11.83 3.88
C HIS A 241 -8.68 11.65 5.07
N ARG A 242 -9.43 10.54 5.14
CA ARG A 242 -10.40 10.32 6.22
C ARG A 242 -9.79 9.81 7.51
N VAL A 243 -8.68 9.07 7.44
CA VAL A 243 -7.96 8.63 8.66
C VAL A 243 -7.36 9.83 9.40
N PHE A 244 -7.11 10.94 8.70
CA PHE A 244 -6.49 12.15 9.24
C PHE A 244 -7.44 13.16 9.86
N LEU A 245 -8.66 13.27 9.35
CA LEU A 245 -9.51 14.45 9.59
C LEU A 245 -10.00 14.59 11.03
N GLY A 246 -9.83 13.59 11.89
CA GLY A 246 -10.04 13.72 13.33
C GLY A 246 -9.00 14.56 14.07
N ASN A 247 -7.79 14.73 13.50
CA ASN A 247 -6.64 15.33 14.20
C ASN A 247 -6.07 16.59 13.52
N VAL A 248 -6.73 17.19 12.53
CA VAL A 248 -6.23 18.46 11.97
C VAL A 248 -6.60 19.60 12.90
N GLN A 249 -5.70 19.92 13.82
CA GLN A 249 -5.64 21.24 14.44
C GLN A 249 -5.41 22.26 13.31
N GLU A 250 -6.25 23.30 13.22
CA GLU A 250 -6.03 24.36 12.23
C GLU A 250 -4.62 24.94 12.42
N PRO A 251 -3.84 25.12 11.33
CA PRO A 251 -2.48 25.64 11.44
C PRO A 251 -2.51 26.99 12.15
N SER A 252 -1.71 27.10 13.21
CA SER A 252 -1.56 28.31 13.99
C SER A 252 -0.48 29.20 13.38
N LEU A 253 -0.50 30.49 13.71
CA LEU A 253 0.54 31.44 13.28
C LEU A 253 1.93 31.14 13.89
N GLU A 254 2.01 30.19 14.83
CA GLU A 254 3.22 29.78 15.54
C GLU A 254 3.87 28.51 14.93
N ASP A 255 3.24 27.89 13.92
CA ASP A 255 3.76 26.68 13.28
C ASP A 255 4.85 27.01 12.24
N ASP A 256 6.07 26.55 12.49
CA ASP A 256 7.26 26.82 11.67
C ASP A 256 7.25 26.12 10.29
N ASP A 257 6.45 25.05 10.11
CA ASP A 257 6.38 24.28 8.86
C ASP A 257 4.96 23.81 8.51
N LEU A 258 4.35 24.45 7.51
CA LEU A 258 2.98 24.13 7.04
C LEU A 258 2.90 22.85 6.19
N ARG A 259 4.04 22.23 5.85
CA ARG A 259 4.07 20.99 5.03
C ARG A 259 3.52 19.77 5.76
N ASP A 260 3.59 19.76 7.09
CA ASP A 260 3.03 18.69 7.94
C ASP A 260 1.49 18.59 7.82
N PHE A 261 0.85 19.68 7.39
CA PHE A 261 -0.58 19.79 7.14
C PHE A 261 -0.94 19.74 5.64
N SER A 262 0.07 19.73 4.76
CA SER A 262 -0.14 19.86 3.33
C SER A 262 -0.57 18.54 2.70
N LEU A 263 -1.88 18.43 2.45
CA LEU A 263 -2.49 17.41 1.59
C LEU A 263 -2.31 17.73 0.10
N GLU A 264 -1.52 18.74 -0.28
CA GLU A 264 -1.27 19.13 -1.67
C GLU A 264 -0.89 17.96 -2.61
N PRO A 265 -0.08 16.95 -2.19
CA PRO A 265 0.19 15.78 -3.03
C PRO A 265 -1.04 14.91 -3.34
N PHE A 266 -2.09 15.02 -2.53
CA PHE A 266 -3.28 14.17 -2.56
C PHE A 266 -4.52 14.88 -3.11
N GLY A 267 -4.37 16.13 -3.57
CA GLY A 267 -5.43 16.94 -4.15
C GLY A 267 -6.41 17.54 -3.12
N PRO A 268 -7.34 18.41 -3.56
CA PRO A 268 -8.32 19.02 -2.67
C PRO A 268 -9.24 17.98 -2.03
N LYS A 269 -9.68 18.23 -0.79
CA LYS A 269 -10.64 17.41 -0.05
C LYS A 269 -11.83 17.08 -0.96
N PRO A 270 -12.09 15.80 -1.25
CA PRO A 270 -13.23 15.45 -2.09
C PRO A 270 -14.54 15.77 -1.35
N VAL A 271 -15.35 16.64 -1.94
CA VAL A 271 -16.69 17.01 -1.47
C VAL A 271 -17.68 15.90 -1.84
N GLY A 272 -17.55 14.75 -1.18
CA GLY A 272 -18.62 13.76 -1.14
C GLY A 272 -19.73 14.26 -0.21
N LYS A 273 -21.00 13.97 -0.52
CA LYS A 273 -22.12 14.22 0.39
C LYS A 273 -21.86 13.44 1.68
N THR A 274 -21.41 14.12 2.72
CA THR A 274 -21.29 13.58 4.07
C THR A 274 -22.70 13.38 4.60
N THR A 275 -23.12 12.13 4.75
CA THR A 275 -24.24 11.79 5.62
C THR A 275 -23.78 11.94 7.07
N ASP A 276 -24.64 12.52 7.91
CA ASP A 276 -24.47 12.77 9.35
C ASP A 276 -24.31 11.48 10.18
N SER A 277 -23.26 10.69 9.97
CA SER A 277 -22.84 9.65 10.91
C SER A 277 -21.74 10.21 11.82
N GLY A 278 -22.11 10.54 13.06
CA GLY A 278 -21.26 11.18 14.07
C GLY A 278 -20.19 10.28 14.70
N ALA A 279 -19.59 9.35 13.95
CA ALA A 279 -18.51 8.49 14.43
C ALA A 279 -17.25 8.74 13.60
N ASP A 280 -16.21 9.31 14.22
CA ASP A 280 -14.94 9.59 13.56
C ASP A 280 -14.15 8.28 13.43
N LEU A 281 -14.02 7.80 12.18
CA LEU A 281 -13.21 6.62 11.86
C LEU A 281 -11.78 6.73 12.43
N GLY A 282 -11.22 7.93 12.45
CA GLY A 282 -9.90 8.19 13.02
C GLY A 282 -9.84 7.90 14.52
N GLU A 283 -10.85 8.29 15.30
CA GLU A 283 -10.93 7.98 16.73
C GLU A 283 -11.17 6.49 16.95
N ILE A 284 -12.10 5.90 16.21
CA ILE A 284 -12.46 4.48 16.32
C ILE A 284 -11.24 3.59 16.14
N VAL A 285 -10.45 3.80 15.08
CA VAL A 285 -9.28 2.96 14.78
C VAL A 285 -8.19 3.08 15.86
N ARG A 286 -8.10 4.22 16.55
CA ARG A 286 -7.15 4.45 17.65
C ARG A 286 -7.58 3.79 18.95
N GLU A 287 -8.87 3.51 19.11
CA GLU A 287 -9.41 2.89 20.32
C GLU A 287 -9.40 1.36 20.30
N ILE A 288 -9.13 0.73 19.15
CA ILE A 288 -9.09 -0.73 18.99
C ILE A 288 -7.81 -1.33 19.58
N ASP A 289 -7.94 -2.50 20.21
CA ASP A 289 -6.83 -3.17 20.93
C ASP A 289 -5.89 -4.00 20.03
N GLU A 290 -6.42 -4.55 18.93
CA GLU A 290 -5.62 -5.30 17.94
C GLU A 290 -5.86 -4.75 16.52
N LEU A 291 -4.80 -4.40 15.79
CA LEU A 291 -4.91 -3.83 14.44
C LEU A 291 -3.74 -4.25 13.55
N ALA A 292 -4.04 -4.60 12.29
CA ALA A 292 -3.07 -4.69 11.21
C ALA A 292 -3.44 -3.69 10.09
N VAL A 293 -2.42 -3.05 9.51
CA VAL A 293 -2.59 -2.03 8.46
C VAL A 293 -2.16 -2.58 7.11
N PHE A 294 -2.99 -2.33 6.10
CA PHE A 294 -2.75 -2.72 4.72
C PHE A 294 -2.88 -1.47 3.84
N ASN A 295 -1.88 -1.19 3.01
CA ASN A 295 -1.87 -0.02 2.15
C ASN A 295 -1.73 -0.46 0.69
N ASP A 296 -2.66 -0.03 -0.16
CA ASP A 296 -2.56 -0.20 -1.61
C ASP A 296 -1.97 1.05 -2.26
N GLU A 297 -1.17 0.88 -3.31
CA GLU A 297 -0.40 1.95 -3.96
C GLU A 297 0.42 2.80 -2.96
N ALA A 298 1.08 2.14 -2.00
CA ALA A 298 1.80 2.75 -0.88
C ALA A 298 3.06 3.56 -1.26
N HIS A 299 3.30 3.86 -2.54
CA HIS A 299 4.41 4.76 -2.94
C HIS A 299 4.24 6.19 -2.41
N HIS A 300 3.04 6.52 -1.92
CA HIS A 300 2.76 7.77 -1.23
C HIS A 300 3.25 7.81 0.23
N ILE A 301 3.79 6.72 0.80
CA ILE A 301 4.30 6.64 2.18
C ILE A 301 5.85 6.62 2.19
N HIS A 302 6.45 7.57 1.48
CA HIS A 302 7.90 7.62 1.23
C HIS A 302 8.67 8.55 2.18
N ASP A 303 7.99 9.29 3.05
CA ASP A 303 8.61 10.27 3.94
C ASP A 303 7.86 10.26 5.27
N ALA A 304 8.62 10.16 6.38
CA ALA A 304 8.08 10.09 7.73
C ALA A 304 7.32 11.35 8.16
N ARG A 305 7.53 12.48 7.47
CA ARG A 305 6.79 13.73 7.70
C ARG A 305 5.41 13.71 7.06
N LEU A 306 5.16 12.80 6.12
CA LEU A 306 3.85 12.72 5.50
C LEU A 306 2.82 12.31 6.53
N ALA A 307 1.67 12.97 6.47
CA ALA A 307 0.53 12.70 7.33
C ALA A 307 0.21 11.20 7.39
N TRP A 308 0.38 10.46 6.27
CA TRP A 308 0.10 9.02 6.22
C TRP A 308 0.94 8.25 7.21
N PHE A 309 2.26 8.44 7.15
CA PHE A 309 3.17 7.81 8.07
C PHE A 309 2.86 8.22 9.52
N LYS A 310 2.66 9.53 9.76
CA LYS A 310 2.35 10.06 11.09
C LYS A 310 1.05 9.51 11.69
N SER A 311 0.03 9.28 10.87
CA SER A 311 -1.23 8.70 11.35
C SER A 311 -1.07 7.25 11.78
N ILE A 312 -0.33 6.44 11.02
CA ILE A 312 -0.01 5.07 11.42
C ILE A 312 0.85 5.07 12.69
N GLN A 313 1.82 5.99 12.77
CA GLN A 313 2.67 6.17 13.95
C GLN A 313 1.84 6.54 15.19
N ASP A 314 0.88 7.45 15.07
CA ASP A 314 -0.02 7.85 16.15
C ASP A 314 -0.92 6.69 16.59
N ILE A 315 -1.50 5.93 15.66
CA ILE A 315 -2.23 4.68 15.98
C ILE A 315 -1.33 3.71 16.75
N HIS A 316 -0.12 3.48 16.27
CA HIS A 316 0.84 2.60 16.95
C HIS A 316 1.16 3.08 18.37
N HIS A 317 1.41 4.38 18.57
CA HIS A 317 1.68 4.95 19.90
C HIS A 317 0.48 4.83 20.85
N ARG A 318 -0.75 5.02 20.35
CA ARG A 318 -1.97 4.79 21.13
C ARG A 318 -2.10 3.34 21.58
N MET A 319 -1.76 2.39 20.71
CA MET A 319 -1.74 0.97 21.07
C MET A 319 -0.67 0.67 22.13
N LEU A 320 0.52 1.27 22.03
CA LEU A 320 1.57 1.12 23.05
C LEU A 320 1.14 1.61 24.44
N GLN A 321 0.29 2.63 24.52
CA GLN A 321 -0.28 3.11 25.79
C GLN A 321 -1.22 2.09 26.45
N LYS A 322 -1.74 1.13 25.68
CA LYS A 322 -2.63 0.04 26.13
C LYS A 322 -1.89 -1.30 26.25
N ASP A 323 -0.56 -1.28 26.36
CA ASP A 323 0.31 -2.47 26.33
C ASP A 323 0.16 -3.34 25.06
N GLY A 324 -0.44 -2.78 24.01
CA GLY A 324 -0.57 -3.38 22.69
C GLY A 324 0.47 -2.84 21.72
N ARG A 325 0.37 -3.25 20.46
CA ARG A 325 1.17 -2.71 19.35
C ARG A 325 0.52 -3.06 18.04
N LEU A 326 0.81 -2.27 17.01
CA LEU A 326 0.44 -2.62 15.66
C LEU A 326 1.01 -4.01 15.31
N ALA A 327 0.12 -4.91 14.86
CA ALA A 327 0.49 -6.29 14.56
C ALA A 327 1.48 -6.35 13.40
N LEU A 328 1.15 -5.66 12.30
CA LEU A 328 2.02 -5.43 11.15
C LEU A 328 1.44 -4.34 10.25
N GLN A 329 2.28 -3.85 9.34
CA GLN A 329 1.92 -3.03 8.20
C GLN A 329 2.38 -3.73 6.92
N ILE A 330 1.48 -3.90 5.94
CA ILE A 330 1.80 -4.39 4.60
C ILE A 330 1.54 -3.31 3.57
N ASP A 331 2.58 -2.95 2.82
CA ASP A 331 2.54 -1.95 1.76
C ASP A 331 2.69 -2.64 0.41
N VAL A 332 1.65 -2.63 -0.43
CA VAL A 332 1.76 -3.09 -1.82
C VAL A 332 1.89 -1.90 -2.77
N THR A 333 2.90 -1.92 -3.64
CA THR A 333 3.12 -0.80 -4.59
C THR A 333 3.95 -1.26 -5.78
N ALA A 334 3.85 -0.56 -6.92
CA ALA A 334 4.72 -0.80 -8.07
C ALA A 334 6.04 -0.04 -8.00
N THR A 335 6.08 1.04 -7.21
CA THR A 335 7.19 2.00 -7.20
C THR A 335 7.54 2.42 -5.78
N PRO A 336 8.10 1.53 -4.94
CA PRO A 336 8.49 1.86 -3.57
C PRO A 336 9.77 2.71 -3.57
N LYS A 337 9.65 3.99 -3.94
CA LYS A 337 10.78 4.90 -4.06
C LYS A 337 10.56 6.16 -3.24
N HIS A 338 11.63 6.61 -2.60
CA HIS A 338 11.77 7.94 -2.02
C HIS A 338 11.88 9.00 -3.13
N ASN A 339 11.72 10.27 -2.76
CA ASN A 339 11.80 11.40 -3.70
C ASN A 339 13.19 11.56 -4.34
N ASP A 340 14.23 11.08 -3.68
CA ASP A 340 15.60 11.01 -4.19
C ASP A 340 15.82 9.82 -5.15
N GLY A 341 14.80 8.97 -5.34
CA GLY A 341 14.83 7.79 -6.20
C GLY A 341 15.32 6.52 -5.52
N ALA A 342 15.76 6.57 -4.25
CA ALA A 342 16.15 5.40 -3.48
C ALA A 342 14.96 4.49 -3.22
N ILE A 343 15.17 3.17 -3.21
CA ILE A 343 14.10 2.21 -2.93
C ILE A 343 13.90 2.10 -1.41
N PHE A 344 12.64 1.91 -0.97
CA PHE A 344 12.33 1.65 0.43
C PHE A 344 13.10 0.43 0.95
N VAL A 345 13.87 0.62 2.03
CA VAL A 345 14.69 -0.44 2.64
C VAL A 345 13.84 -1.60 3.17
N GLN A 346 12.57 -1.34 3.47
CA GLN A 346 11.54 -2.30 3.90
C GLN A 346 11.05 -3.22 2.77
N THR A 347 11.55 -3.07 1.53
CA THR A 347 11.14 -3.91 0.40
C THR A 347 11.65 -5.34 0.60
N VAL A 348 10.73 -6.26 0.86
CA VAL A 348 11.04 -7.68 1.17
C VAL A 348 10.73 -8.63 0.00
N SER A 349 9.90 -8.20 -0.95
CA SER A 349 9.58 -8.96 -2.17
C SER A 349 9.55 -8.02 -3.37
N ASP A 350 9.99 -8.51 -4.54
CA ASP A 350 10.05 -7.75 -5.79
C ASP A 350 9.62 -8.54 -7.01
N TYR A 351 8.54 -8.10 -7.66
CA TYR A 351 8.11 -8.53 -8.98
C TYR A 351 8.05 -7.32 -9.93
N PRO A 352 9.15 -7.05 -10.67
CA PRO A 352 9.29 -5.83 -11.47
C PRO A 352 8.49 -5.88 -12.77
N LEU A 353 8.24 -4.70 -13.36
CA LEU A 353 7.49 -4.54 -14.60
C LEU A 353 8.08 -5.35 -15.77
N VAL A 354 9.41 -5.49 -15.83
CA VAL A 354 10.09 -6.25 -16.90
C VAL A 354 9.67 -7.72 -16.91
N GLU A 355 9.62 -8.36 -15.73
CA GLU A 355 9.16 -9.74 -15.59
C GLU A 355 7.67 -9.85 -15.92
N ALA A 356 6.87 -8.89 -15.45
CA ALA A 356 5.42 -8.87 -15.70
C ALA A 356 5.05 -8.74 -17.19
N ILE A 357 5.81 -7.93 -17.94
CA ILE A 357 5.66 -7.78 -19.39
C ILE A 357 6.02 -9.08 -20.10
N HIS A 358 7.13 -9.72 -19.73
CA HIS A 358 7.58 -10.98 -20.34
C HIS A 358 6.58 -12.13 -20.13
N GLN A 359 5.92 -12.14 -18.98
CA GLN A 359 4.92 -13.15 -18.62
C GLN A 359 3.50 -12.81 -19.07
N ASN A 360 3.31 -11.71 -19.81
CA ASN A 360 2.01 -11.19 -20.24
C ASN A 360 1.00 -11.00 -19.09
N VAL A 361 1.49 -10.72 -17.88
CA VAL A 361 0.65 -10.37 -16.73
C VAL A 361 0.08 -8.96 -16.91
N VAL A 362 0.83 -8.08 -17.56
CA VAL A 362 0.45 -6.71 -17.85
C VAL A 362 0.44 -6.47 -19.35
N LYS A 363 -0.40 -5.53 -19.79
CA LYS A 363 -0.43 -5.13 -21.20
C LYS A 363 0.89 -4.47 -21.58
N HIS A 364 1.39 -4.79 -22.78
CA HIS A 364 2.54 -4.12 -23.37
C HIS A 364 2.18 -2.66 -23.64
N PRO A 365 2.88 -1.67 -23.06
CA PRO A 365 2.66 -0.29 -23.43
C PRO A 365 3.08 -0.11 -24.90
N VAL A 366 2.09 0.08 -25.78
CA VAL A 366 2.36 0.42 -27.18
C VAL A 366 2.79 1.87 -27.22
N LEU A 367 4.09 2.05 -27.39
CA LEU A 367 4.65 3.34 -27.71
C LEU A 367 4.11 3.78 -29.08
N PRO A 368 3.46 4.97 -29.21
CA PRO A 368 2.99 5.44 -30.50
C PRO A 368 4.14 5.49 -31.49
N ASP A 369 3.87 5.17 -32.75
CA ASP A 369 4.86 5.28 -33.81
C ASP A 369 5.35 6.73 -33.95
N SER A 370 6.51 6.91 -34.60
CA SER A 370 7.13 8.22 -34.77
C SER A 370 6.18 9.25 -35.42
N ALA A 371 5.31 8.79 -36.33
CA ALA A 371 4.29 9.61 -36.98
C ALA A 371 3.19 10.08 -36.01
N SER A 372 2.72 9.22 -35.10
CA SER A 372 1.74 9.57 -34.07
C SER A 372 2.34 10.47 -33.00
N ARG A 373 3.61 10.26 -32.61
CA ARG A 373 4.33 11.15 -31.68
C ARG A 373 4.51 12.56 -32.26
N ALA A 374 4.77 12.67 -33.56
CA ALA A 374 4.89 13.96 -34.24
C ALA A 374 3.57 14.75 -34.31
N ARG A 375 2.42 14.07 -34.18
CA ARG A 375 1.08 14.69 -34.12
C ARG A 375 0.69 15.15 -32.71
N VAL A 376 1.43 14.74 -31.68
CA VAL A 376 1.23 15.23 -30.31
C VAL A 376 1.88 16.62 -30.19
N GLN A 377 1.11 17.67 -30.47
CA GLN A 377 1.51 19.02 -30.11
C GLN A 377 1.33 19.19 -28.60
N SER A 378 2.42 19.46 -27.88
CA SER A 378 2.35 19.86 -26.49
C SER A 378 1.71 21.24 -26.40
N THR A 379 0.44 21.31 -26.03
CA THR A 379 -0.17 22.59 -25.67
C THR A 379 0.47 23.04 -24.37
N ARG A 380 1.39 24.00 -24.44
CA ARG A 380 1.87 24.73 -23.27
C ARG A 380 0.65 25.44 -22.69
N SER A 381 0.14 24.96 -21.56
CA SER A 381 -0.90 25.67 -20.82
C SER A 381 -0.38 27.05 -20.45
N GLN A 382 -0.98 28.11 -21.02
CA GLN A 382 -0.76 29.49 -20.60
C GLN A 382 -1.38 29.69 -19.21
N ALA A 383 -0.63 29.38 -18.16
CA ALA A 383 -0.94 29.80 -16.80
C ALA A 383 0.36 29.94 -15.99
N THR A 384 1.25 30.81 -16.47
CA THR A 384 2.29 31.46 -15.65
C THR A 384 2.88 32.58 -16.49
N THR A 385 2.16 33.69 -16.59
CA THR A 385 2.76 34.96 -17.01
C THR A 385 3.50 35.54 -15.81
N ASP A 386 4.76 35.86 -16.04
CA ASP A 386 5.70 36.48 -15.12
C ASP A 386 5.09 37.59 -14.26
N HIS A 387 5.32 37.53 -12.95
CA HIS A 387 5.38 38.72 -12.09
C HIS A 387 6.83 38.92 -11.65
N PRO A 388 7.61 39.77 -12.34
CA PRO A 388 8.91 40.18 -11.85
C PRO A 388 8.71 41.14 -10.69
N ARG A 389 9.17 40.71 -9.52
CA ARG A 389 9.29 41.50 -8.30
C ARG A 389 9.99 42.84 -8.60
N HIS A 390 9.28 43.93 -8.33
CA HIS A 390 9.82 45.28 -8.25
C HIS A 390 11.01 45.37 -7.27
N ARG A 391 12.19 45.76 -7.78
CA ARG A 391 13.26 46.37 -6.96
C ARG A 391 13.58 47.78 -7.47
N ARG A 392 13.22 48.74 -6.62
CA ARG A 392 13.90 50.02 -6.29
C ARG A 392 13.87 51.23 -7.24
N ARG A 393 13.28 52.30 -6.66
CA ARG A 393 13.72 53.71 -6.53
C ARG A 393 13.55 54.67 -7.71
N GLY A 394 12.80 55.75 -7.46
CA GLY A 394 12.90 57.00 -8.23
C GLY A 394 11.78 58.01 -7.96
N LYS A 395 12.06 58.94 -7.03
CA LYS A 395 11.42 60.25 -6.72
C LYS A 395 10.60 60.91 -7.87
N LEU A 396 9.49 61.61 -7.55
CA LEU A 396 9.38 63.09 -7.43
C LEU A 396 7.91 63.62 -7.44
N HIS A 397 7.65 64.55 -6.50
CA HIS A 397 6.78 65.77 -6.51
C HIS A 397 5.28 65.71 -6.90
N ALA A 398 4.39 66.02 -5.94
CA ALA A 398 3.71 67.33 -5.70
C ALA A 398 2.44 67.49 -6.56
N ARG A 399 1.22 67.67 -6.01
CA ARG A 399 0.72 68.89 -5.37
C ARG A 399 -0.61 68.64 -4.64
N ARG A 400 -0.80 69.36 -3.53
CA ARG A 400 -2.07 69.71 -2.87
C ARG A 400 -2.73 70.92 -3.58
N GLN A 401 -3.99 71.20 -3.19
CA GLN A 401 -4.89 72.35 -3.48
C GLN A 401 -5.86 72.09 -4.64
N ASP A 402 -7.17 72.42 -4.60
CA ASP A 402 -8.00 73.23 -3.70
C ASP A 402 -9.50 72.87 -3.99
N ILE A 403 -10.36 72.66 -2.99
CA ILE A 403 -11.39 73.61 -2.50
C ILE A 403 -12.60 73.85 -3.45
N SER A 404 -13.69 73.14 -3.13
CA SER A 404 -15.07 73.62 -2.84
C SER A 404 -15.98 74.29 -3.89
N GLN A 405 -17.28 73.97 -3.70
CA GLN A 405 -18.51 74.74 -3.95
C GLN A 405 -19.22 74.61 -5.31
N ARG A 406 -20.42 73.98 -5.27
CA ARG A 406 -21.78 74.59 -5.42
C ARG A 406 -22.81 73.43 -5.37
N ARG A 407 -23.70 73.32 -4.37
CA ARG A 407 -25.04 73.96 -4.24
C ARG A 407 -25.82 73.94 -5.56
N SER A 408 -27.10 73.58 -5.71
CA SER A 408 -28.19 73.08 -4.85
C SER A 408 -29.46 73.11 -5.72
N ALA A 409 -30.20 72.00 -5.82
CA ALA A 409 -31.66 71.86 -6.09
C ALA A 409 -32.27 72.48 -7.40
N PRO A 410 -33.58 72.32 -7.71
CA PRO A 410 -34.64 71.44 -7.18
C PRO A 410 -35.54 70.70 -8.24
N GLY A 411 -36.28 69.70 -7.74
CA GLY A 411 -37.66 69.22 -7.99
C GLY A 411 -38.54 69.49 -9.24
N THR A 412 -39.54 68.59 -9.34
CA THR A 412 -40.82 68.59 -10.10
C THR A 412 -40.75 68.36 -11.62
N VAL A 413 -41.55 67.47 -12.22
CA VAL A 413 -42.94 67.01 -11.96
C VAL A 413 -43.04 65.48 -11.96
#